data_AF-A0A4R4LPP9-F1
#
_entry.id   AF-A0A4R4LPP9-F1
#
_cell.length_a   1.000
_cell.length_b   1.000
_cell.length_c   1.000
_cell.angle_alpha   90.00
_cell.angle_beta   90.00
_cell.angle_gamma   90.00
#
_symmetry.space_group_name_H-M   'P 1'
#
loop_
_entity.id
_entity.type
_entity.pdbx_description
1 polymer ?
#
loop_
_entity_poly.entity_id
_entity_poly.type
_entity_poly.pdbx_seq_one_letter_code
_entity_poly.pdbx_strand_id
1 'polypeptide(L)'
;MSTFEEYAAAVRELSARVRGGEREIAAEIERRHRLHAGVEQLGQRLAGQEQRLDRLGQAIAVSPPVPAGPVTADAACTDVDAAAVLDAARALVDEADRRTGCAEALAQRPALLPTWSPAARAVAVYVACAAVGVLLMLVLVVASGVGRASGFTLGAWVCAGLPVLTFVAGWLILGRWGRPALAAVDSRRFVPLGFVVCVALVPIAYCASLLLVRVLR
;
A
#
# COMPACT_ATOMS: atom_id res chain seq x y z
N MET A 1 -47.10 -65.57 -32.75
CA MET A 1 -46.95 -64.10 -32.87
C MET A 1 -46.05 -63.50 -31.77
N SER A 2 -45.52 -64.27 -30.81
CA SER A 2 -44.72 -63.77 -29.67
C SER A 2 -43.32 -63.24 -30.04
N THR A 3 -42.69 -63.76 -31.09
CA THR A 3 -41.30 -63.41 -31.46
C THR A 3 -41.13 -61.98 -31.97
N PHE A 4 -42.16 -61.40 -32.60
CA PHE A 4 -42.10 -60.01 -33.07
C PHE A 4 -42.22 -59.00 -31.92
N GLU A 5 -43.07 -59.29 -30.93
CA GLU A 5 -43.20 -58.43 -29.73
C GLU A 5 -41.92 -58.43 -28.89
N GLU A 6 -41.27 -59.59 -28.77
CA GLU A 6 -40.00 -59.74 -28.07
C GLU A 6 -38.87 -58.97 -28.77
N TYR A 7 -38.81 -59.01 -30.10
CA TYR A 7 -37.88 -58.18 -30.88
C TYR A 7 -38.18 -56.68 -30.73
N ALA A 8 -39.45 -56.27 -30.81
CA ALA A 8 -39.85 -54.88 -30.62
C ALA A 8 -39.55 -54.37 -29.20
N ALA A 9 -39.63 -55.24 -28.18
CA ALA A 9 -39.21 -54.92 -26.83
C ALA A 9 -37.68 -54.72 -26.75
N ALA A 10 -36.89 -55.62 -27.33
CA ALA A 10 -35.43 -55.53 -27.35
C ALA A 10 -34.92 -54.25 -28.06
N VAL A 11 -35.53 -53.86 -29.19
CA VAL A 11 -35.19 -52.62 -29.90
C VAL A 11 -35.49 -51.38 -29.05
N ARG A 12 -36.62 -51.37 -28.33
CA ARG A 12 -36.96 -50.27 -27.41
C ARG A 12 -35.96 -50.17 -26.27
N GLU A 13 -35.57 -51.29 -25.68
CA GLU A 13 -34.56 -51.32 -24.62
C GLU A 13 -33.20 -50.82 -25.13
N LEU A 14 -32.74 -51.28 -26.29
CA LEU A 14 -31.49 -50.81 -26.88
C LEU A 14 -31.55 -49.30 -27.16
N SER A 15 -32.67 -48.81 -27.72
CA SER A 15 -32.84 -47.38 -27.97
C SER A 15 -32.83 -46.53 -26.69
N ALA A 16 -33.36 -47.07 -25.58
CA ALA A 16 -33.31 -46.40 -24.29
C ALA A 16 -31.89 -46.36 -23.72
N ARG A 17 -31.12 -47.46 -23.86
CA ARG A 17 -29.71 -47.51 -23.47
C ARG A 17 -28.85 -46.57 -24.28
N VAL A 18 -29.04 -46.51 -25.60
CA VAL A 18 -28.31 -45.58 -26.49
C VAL A 18 -28.58 -44.13 -26.10
N ARG A 19 -29.85 -43.75 -25.92
CA ARG A 19 -30.22 -42.40 -25.48
C ARG A 19 -29.69 -42.07 -24.08
N GLY A 20 -29.61 -43.06 -23.19
CA GLY A 20 -29.00 -42.93 -21.87
C GLY A 20 -27.51 -42.61 -21.98
N GLY A 21 -26.78 -43.39 -22.77
CA GLY A 21 -25.35 -43.19 -23.01
C GLY A 21 -25.04 -41.85 -23.70
N GLU A 22 -25.84 -41.42 -24.68
CA GLU A 22 -25.68 -40.10 -25.33
C GLU A 22 -25.83 -38.95 -24.32
N ARG A 23 -26.77 -39.06 -23.38
CA ARG A 23 -26.97 -38.05 -22.32
C ARG A 23 -25.80 -38.02 -21.34
N GLU A 24 -25.25 -39.19 -21.01
CA GLU A 24 -24.07 -39.31 -20.14
C GLU A 24 -22.83 -38.71 -20.80
N ILE A 25 -22.60 -39.01 -22.09
CA ILE A 25 -21.52 -38.41 -22.88
C ILE A 25 -21.68 -36.89 -22.98
N ALA A 26 -22.90 -36.40 -23.26
CA ALA A 26 -23.17 -34.97 -23.30
C ALA A 26 -22.91 -34.28 -21.95
N ALA A 27 -23.31 -34.92 -20.84
CA ALA A 27 -23.06 -34.41 -19.49
C ALA A 27 -21.57 -34.39 -19.15
N GLU A 28 -20.80 -35.39 -19.58
CA GLU A 28 -19.36 -35.47 -19.36
C GLU A 28 -18.59 -34.45 -20.21
N ILE A 29 -18.98 -34.23 -21.47
CA ILE A 29 -18.40 -33.17 -22.32
C ILE A 29 -18.63 -31.81 -21.68
N GLU A 30 -19.86 -31.52 -21.25
CA GLU A 30 -20.20 -30.28 -20.57
C GLU A 30 -19.40 -30.10 -19.26
N ARG A 31 -19.23 -31.17 -18.47
CA ARG A 31 -18.39 -31.15 -17.26
C ARG A 31 -16.94 -30.79 -17.59
N ARG A 32 -16.36 -31.41 -18.62
CA ARG A 32 -14.98 -31.13 -19.07
C ARG A 32 -14.82 -29.70 -19.56
N HIS A 33 -15.78 -29.20 -20.33
CA HIS A 33 -15.80 -27.82 -20.81
C HIS A 33 -15.81 -26.82 -19.66
N ARG A 34 -16.65 -27.05 -18.63
CA ARG A 34 -16.67 -26.19 -17.43
C ARG A 34 -15.36 -26.21 -16.66
N LEU A 35 -14.72 -27.38 -16.53
CA LEU A 35 -13.41 -27.48 -15.88
C LEU A 35 -12.34 -26.72 -16.65
N HIS A 36 -12.28 -26.89 -17.97
CA HIS A 36 -11.33 -26.16 -18.83
C HIS A 36 -11.53 -24.65 -18.74
N ALA A 37 -12.76 -24.17 -18.88
CA ALA A 37 -13.07 -22.74 -18.72
C ALA A 37 -12.65 -22.21 -17.34
N GLY A 38 -12.84 -23.01 -16.28
CA GLY A 38 -12.43 -22.64 -14.93
C GLY A 38 -10.91 -22.57 -14.73
N VAL A 39 -10.14 -23.46 -15.37
CA VAL A 39 -8.68 -23.42 -15.36
C VAL A 39 -8.17 -22.20 -16.13
N GLU A 40 -8.72 -21.92 -17.31
CA GLU A 40 -8.37 -20.72 -18.09
C GLU A 40 -8.66 -19.44 -17.32
N GLN A 41 -9.81 -19.35 -16.65
CA GLN A 41 -10.17 -18.21 -15.82
C GLN A 41 -9.18 -18.00 -14.67
N LEU A 42 -8.75 -19.09 -14.00
CA LEU A 42 -7.71 -19.01 -12.96
C LEU A 42 -6.38 -18.52 -13.52
N GLY A 43 -5.97 -19.03 -14.70
CA GLY A 43 -4.76 -18.60 -15.38
C GLY A 43 -4.77 -17.10 -15.71
N GLN A 44 -5.89 -16.59 -16.22
CA GLN A 44 -6.05 -15.16 -16.49
C GLN A 44 -5.95 -14.29 -15.21
N ARG A 45 -6.54 -14.75 -14.10
CA ARG A 45 -6.44 -14.03 -12.81
C ARG A 45 -5.01 -14.00 -12.29
N LEU A 46 -4.30 -15.13 -12.35
CA LEU A 46 -2.90 -15.23 -11.94
C LEU A 46 -1.99 -14.33 -12.78
N ALA A 47 -2.18 -14.29 -14.10
CA ALA A 47 -1.44 -13.38 -14.97
C ALA A 47 -1.69 -11.89 -14.62
N GLY A 48 -2.94 -11.55 -14.28
CA GLY A 48 -3.27 -10.22 -13.77
C GLY A 48 -2.60 -9.90 -12.42
N GLN A 49 -2.52 -10.88 -11.52
CA GLN A 49 -1.79 -10.73 -10.24
C GLN A 49 -0.29 -10.53 -10.47
N GLU A 50 0.33 -11.31 -11.34
CA GLU A 50 1.76 -11.20 -11.67
C GLU A 50 2.09 -9.80 -12.21
N GLN A 51 1.32 -9.32 -13.18
CA GLN A 51 1.52 -7.98 -13.73
C GLN A 51 1.34 -6.87 -12.68
N ARG A 52 0.44 -7.05 -11.72
CA ARG A 52 0.24 -6.11 -10.61
C ARG A 52 1.42 -6.15 -9.63
N LEU A 53 1.92 -7.33 -9.31
CA LEU A 53 3.10 -7.51 -8.46
C LEU A 53 4.35 -6.90 -9.12
N ASP A 54 4.51 -7.05 -10.43
CA ASP A 54 5.60 -6.41 -11.17
C ASP A 54 5.54 -4.88 -11.10
N ARG A 55 4.34 -4.31 -11.28
CA ARG A 55 4.14 -2.85 -11.12
C ARG A 55 4.45 -2.39 -9.71
N LEU A 56 4.08 -3.15 -8.68
CA LEU A 56 4.43 -2.86 -7.29
C LEU A 56 5.93 -2.99 -7.04
N GLY A 57 6.58 -4.04 -7.57
CA GLY A 57 8.02 -4.23 -7.48
C GLY A 57 8.80 -3.06 -8.09
N GLN A 58 8.37 -2.59 -9.26
CA GLN A 58 8.90 -1.39 -9.90
C GLN A 58 8.71 -0.13 -9.04
N ALA A 59 7.53 0.03 -8.42
CA ALA A 59 7.23 1.19 -7.57
C ALA A 59 8.05 1.21 -6.26
N ILE A 60 8.32 0.04 -5.67
CA ILE A 60 9.07 -0.09 -4.41
C ILE A 60 10.59 -0.20 -4.66
N ALA A 61 11.02 -0.33 -5.92
CA ALA A 61 12.41 -0.59 -6.33
C ALA A 61 13.03 -1.82 -5.63
N VAL A 62 12.20 -2.83 -5.34
CA VAL A 62 12.62 -4.12 -4.79
C VAL A 62 12.96 -5.03 -5.97
N SER A 63 14.16 -5.61 -5.95
CA SER A 63 14.57 -6.64 -6.91
C SER A 63 13.51 -7.75 -6.91
N PRO A 64 13.06 -8.26 -8.08
CA PRO A 64 12.00 -9.25 -8.14
C PRO A 64 12.33 -10.44 -7.22
N PRO A 65 11.36 -10.94 -6.43
CA PRO A 65 11.60 -12.12 -5.62
C PRO A 65 12.06 -13.25 -6.55
N VAL A 66 13.13 -13.95 -6.15
CA VAL A 66 13.57 -15.15 -6.86
C VAL A 66 12.35 -16.08 -6.93
N PRO A 67 11.92 -16.53 -8.13
CA PRO A 67 10.78 -17.42 -8.24
C PRO A 67 11.06 -18.63 -7.33
N ALA A 68 10.16 -18.87 -6.38
CA ALA A 68 10.17 -20.12 -5.64
C ALA A 68 10.13 -21.22 -6.70
N GLY A 69 11.18 -22.05 -6.72
CA GLY A 69 11.35 -23.09 -7.73
C GLY A 69 10.07 -23.90 -7.92
N PRO A 70 9.86 -24.47 -9.12
CA PRO A 70 8.61 -25.11 -9.48
C PRO A 70 8.18 -26.04 -8.34
N VAL A 71 7.03 -25.74 -7.74
CA VAL A 71 6.39 -26.66 -6.80
C VAL A 71 6.12 -27.89 -7.65
N THR A 72 6.91 -28.94 -7.44
CA THR A 72 6.65 -30.25 -8.04
C THR A 72 5.28 -30.64 -7.52
N ALA A 73 4.27 -30.48 -8.36
CA ALA A 73 2.98 -31.11 -8.17
C ALA A 73 3.28 -32.60 -8.16
N ASP A 74 3.43 -33.15 -6.96
CA ASP A 74 3.63 -34.57 -6.77
C ASP A 74 2.41 -35.23 -7.41
N ALA A 75 2.63 -35.90 -8.53
CA ALA A 75 1.61 -36.50 -9.36
C ALA A 75 1.10 -37.77 -8.68
N ALA A 76 0.51 -37.60 -7.50
CA ALA A 76 -0.23 -38.61 -6.78
C ALA A 76 -1.67 -38.12 -6.61
N CYS A 77 -2.37 -37.95 -7.73
CA CYS A 77 -3.82 -37.73 -7.76
C CYS A 77 -4.45 -38.80 -8.65
N THR A 78 -4.38 -40.04 -8.19
CA THR A 78 -5.35 -41.05 -8.59
C THR A 78 -6.55 -40.91 -7.66
N ASP A 79 -7.69 -40.50 -8.22
CA ASP A 79 -9.04 -40.45 -7.63
C ASP A 79 -9.46 -39.18 -6.85
N VAL A 80 -8.80 -38.04 -7.05
CA VAL A 80 -9.29 -36.75 -6.49
C VAL A 80 -10.20 -36.06 -7.50
N ASP A 81 -11.41 -35.66 -7.09
CA ASP A 81 -12.37 -34.92 -7.92
C ASP A 81 -11.77 -33.60 -8.41
N ALA A 82 -11.56 -33.49 -9.73
CA ALA A 82 -10.95 -32.33 -10.36
C ALA A 82 -11.72 -31.03 -10.09
N ALA A 83 -13.04 -31.11 -9.87
CA ALA A 83 -13.84 -29.95 -9.49
C ALA A 83 -13.48 -29.46 -8.07
N ALA A 84 -13.33 -30.37 -7.11
CA ALA A 84 -12.91 -30.04 -5.74
C ALA A 84 -11.51 -29.41 -5.70
N VAL A 85 -10.56 -29.91 -6.51
CA VAL A 85 -9.21 -29.32 -6.64
C VAL A 85 -9.28 -27.90 -7.19
N LEU A 86 -10.11 -27.68 -8.21
CA LEU A 86 -10.29 -26.37 -8.83
C LEU A 86 -10.92 -25.36 -7.85
N ASP A 87 -11.90 -25.79 -7.05
CA ASP A 87 -12.52 -24.94 -6.02
C ASP A 87 -11.57 -24.62 -4.88
N ALA A 88 -10.73 -25.58 -4.45
CA ALA A 88 -9.66 -25.31 -3.50
C ALA A 88 -8.64 -24.30 -4.04
N ALA A 89 -8.25 -24.44 -5.31
CA ALA A 89 -7.35 -23.49 -5.97
C ALA A 89 -7.95 -22.07 -6.04
N ARG A 90 -9.26 -21.95 -6.36
CA ARG A 90 -9.97 -20.66 -6.33
C ARG A 90 -9.96 -20.04 -4.94
N ALA A 91 -10.23 -20.82 -3.90
CA ALA A 91 -10.23 -20.34 -2.52
C ALA A 91 -8.86 -19.79 -2.10
N LEU A 92 -7.76 -20.44 -2.52
CA LEU A 92 -6.40 -19.97 -2.26
C LEU A 92 -6.09 -18.66 -2.99
N VAL A 93 -6.49 -18.54 -4.26
CA VAL A 93 -6.32 -17.31 -5.04
C VAL A 93 -7.12 -16.15 -4.44
N ASP A 94 -8.37 -16.39 -4.02
CA ASP A 94 -9.20 -15.37 -3.39
C ASP A 94 -8.64 -14.93 -2.03
N GLU A 95 -8.04 -15.85 -1.26
CA GLU A 95 -7.34 -15.50 -0.01
C GLU A 95 -6.07 -14.68 -0.28
N ALA A 96 -5.30 -15.03 -1.31
CA ALA A 96 -4.15 -14.24 -1.73
C ALA A 96 -4.58 -12.82 -2.16
N ASP A 97 -5.65 -12.70 -2.94
CA ASP A 97 -6.22 -11.41 -3.36
C ASP A 97 -6.63 -10.55 -2.15
N ARG A 98 -7.30 -11.15 -1.16
CA ARG A 98 -7.66 -10.45 0.09
C ARG A 98 -6.43 -9.93 0.82
N ARG A 99 -5.39 -10.76 0.98
CA ARG A 99 -4.16 -10.36 1.67
C ARG A 99 -3.40 -9.27 0.93
N THR A 100 -3.31 -9.36 -0.39
CA THR A 100 -2.71 -8.33 -1.23
C THR A 100 -3.46 -7.00 -1.09
N GLY A 101 -4.81 -7.04 -1.11
CA GLY A 101 -5.63 -5.84 -0.89
C GLY A 101 -5.38 -5.19 0.48
N CYS A 102 -5.29 -5.98 1.55
CA CYS A 102 -4.96 -5.49 2.90
C CYS A 102 -3.56 -4.89 2.95
N ALA A 103 -2.57 -5.54 2.34
CA ALA A 103 -1.19 -5.06 2.30
C ALA A 103 -1.06 -3.74 1.53
N GLU A 104 -1.74 -3.62 0.39
CA GLU A 104 -1.78 -2.36 -0.36
C GLU A 104 -2.49 -1.25 0.42
N ALA A 105 -3.61 -1.55 1.09
CA ALA A 105 -4.31 -0.58 1.92
C ALA A 105 -3.43 -0.08 3.08
N LEU A 106 -2.60 -0.94 3.66
CA LEU A 106 -1.60 -0.57 4.67
C LEU A 106 -0.46 0.26 4.05
N ALA A 107 0.05 -0.13 2.88
CA ALA A 107 1.13 0.58 2.20
C ALA A 107 0.74 1.95 1.64
N GLN A 108 -0.55 2.16 1.37
CA GLN A 108 -1.13 3.46 1.00
C GLN A 108 -1.34 4.38 2.20
N ARG A 109 -1.35 3.85 3.44
CA ARG A 109 -1.49 4.68 4.65
C ARG A 109 -0.17 5.36 5.00
N PRO A 110 -0.16 6.69 5.20
CA PRO A 110 1.03 7.37 5.66
C PRO A 110 1.30 7.08 7.16
N ALA A 111 2.58 6.86 7.51
CA ALA A 111 2.98 6.42 8.85
C ALA A 111 2.78 7.48 9.96
N LEU A 112 3.01 8.76 9.66
CA LEU A 112 2.74 9.86 10.61
C LEU A 112 1.27 10.28 10.53
N LEU A 113 0.51 10.33 11.63
CA LEU A 113 -0.84 10.92 11.70
C LEU A 113 -1.80 10.46 10.57
N PRO A 114 -2.17 9.17 10.52
CA PRO A 114 -2.86 8.55 9.39
C PRO A 114 -4.28 9.08 9.12
N THR A 115 -4.93 9.71 10.09
CA THR A 115 -6.29 10.25 9.96
C THR A 115 -6.32 11.73 9.56
N TRP A 116 -5.16 12.39 9.47
CA TRP A 116 -5.09 13.83 9.24
C TRP A 116 -4.82 14.14 7.76
N SER A 117 -5.38 15.25 7.26
CA SER A 117 -5.13 15.69 5.89
C SER A 117 -3.63 15.96 5.67
N PRO A 118 -3.09 15.76 4.45
CA PRO A 118 -1.67 15.97 4.16
C PRO A 118 -1.16 17.36 4.57
N ALA A 119 -2.01 18.38 4.39
CA ALA A 119 -1.71 19.75 4.79
C ALA A 119 -1.68 19.92 6.32
N ALA A 120 -2.64 19.35 7.05
CA ALA A 120 -2.67 19.42 8.52
C ALA A 120 -1.44 18.74 9.16
N ARG A 121 -0.99 17.62 8.58
CA ARG A 121 0.23 16.92 9.01
C ARG A 121 1.49 17.76 8.79
N ALA A 122 1.61 18.35 7.61
CA ALA A 122 2.73 19.22 7.28
C ALA A 122 2.80 20.42 8.24
N VAL A 123 1.66 21.09 8.46
CA VAL A 123 1.56 22.22 9.39
C VAL A 123 1.95 21.80 10.80
N ALA A 124 1.44 20.69 11.32
CA ALA A 124 1.76 20.22 12.67
C ALA A 124 3.26 19.96 12.86
N VAL A 125 3.92 19.31 11.88
CA VAL A 125 5.36 19.03 11.96
C VAL A 125 6.19 20.30 11.86
N TYR A 126 5.88 21.20 10.93
CA TYR A 126 6.62 22.46 10.79
C TYR A 126 6.43 23.36 12.02
N VAL A 127 5.23 23.42 12.60
CA VAL A 127 4.97 24.17 13.83
C VAL A 127 5.71 23.57 15.02
N ALA A 128 5.70 22.24 15.20
CA ALA A 128 6.45 21.58 16.27
C ALA A 128 7.95 21.81 16.14
N CYS A 129 8.50 21.72 14.92
CA CYS A 129 9.92 21.95 14.67
C CYS A 129 10.30 23.42 14.89
N ALA A 130 9.45 24.35 14.46
CA ALA A 130 9.64 25.78 14.70
C ALA A 130 9.57 26.13 16.19
N ALA A 131 8.70 25.47 16.98
CA ALA A 131 8.66 25.64 18.43
C ALA A 131 9.98 25.22 19.11
N VAL A 132 10.62 24.13 18.66
CA VAL A 132 11.96 23.74 19.12
C VAL A 132 13.00 24.82 18.78
N GLY A 133 12.94 25.40 17.57
CA GLY A 133 13.80 26.52 17.20
C GLY A 133 13.61 27.77 18.07
N VAL A 134 12.36 28.09 18.43
CA VAL A 134 12.03 29.18 19.36
C VAL A 134 12.59 28.90 20.76
N LEU A 135 12.48 27.67 21.26
CA LEU A 135 13.09 27.29 22.54
C LEU A 135 14.61 27.46 22.51
N LEU A 136 15.26 27.03 21.42
CA LEU A 136 16.70 27.18 21.26
C LEU A 136 17.12 28.65 21.14
N MET A 137 16.29 29.49 20.51
CA MET A 137 16.46 30.94 20.48
C MET A 137 16.40 31.55 21.89
N LEU A 138 15.42 31.16 22.71
CA LEU A 138 15.30 31.64 24.09
C LEU A 138 16.53 31.24 24.94
N VAL A 139 17.04 30.02 24.78
CA VAL A 139 18.28 29.58 25.42
C VAL A 139 19.47 30.46 25.00
N LEU A 140 19.56 30.81 23.71
CA LEU A 140 20.64 31.65 23.19
C LEU A 140 20.55 33.10 23.71
N VAL A 141 19.33 33.64 23.87
CA VAL A 141 19.08 34.94 24.50
C VAL A 141 19.55 34.93 25.95
N VAL A 142 19.19 33.91 26.73
CA VAL A 142 19.66 33.76 28.12
C VAL A 142 21.18 33.66 28.16
N ALA A 143 21.80 32.81 27.32
CA ALA A 143 23.25 32.63 27.26
C ALA A 143 23.99 33.94 26.92
N SER A 144 23.43 34.76 26.02
CA SER A 144 23.97 36.08 25.68
C SER A 144 23.86 37.05 26.86
N GLY A 145 22.75 37.01 27.61
CA GLY A 145 22.56 37.81 28.82
C GLY A 145 23.55 37.49 29.95
N VAL A 146 24.06 36.25 30.01
CA VAL A 146 25.14 35.85 30.95
C VAL A 146 26.55 35.99 30.35
N GLY A 147 26.69 36.63 29.18
CA GLY A 147 27.98 36.89 28.53
C GLY A 147 28.65 35.69 27.86
N ARG A 148 27.95 34.54 27.70
CA ARG A 148 28.50 33.34 27.04
C ARG A 148 28.43 33.37 25.52
N ALA A 149 27.64 34.27 24.93
CA ALA A 149 27.49 34.41 23.49
C ALA A 149 27.54 35.89 23.09
N SER A 150 28.21 36.19 21.98
CA SER A 150 28.28 37.55 21.46
C SER A 150 26.95 37.95 20.82
N GLY A 151 26.61 39.25 20.84
CA GLY A 151 25.41 39.77 20.16
C GLY A 151 25.40 39.49 18.65
N PHE A 152 26.57 39.42 18.01
CA PHE A 152 26.70 39.03 16.61
C PHE A 152 26.33 37.55 16.40
N THR A 153 26.80 36.66 17.28
CA THR A 153 26.43 35.23 17.26
C THR A 153 24.93 35.06 17.47
N LEU A 154 24.34 35.79 18.42
CA LEU A 154 22.90 35.80 18.65
C LEU A 154 22.13 36.23 17.39
N GLY A 155 22.50 37.36 16.77
CA GLY A 155 21.85 37.87 15.56
C GLY A 155 21.95 36.93 14.37
N ALA A 156 23.14 36.37 14.11
CA ALA A 156 23.36 35.44 13.00
C ALA A 156 22.54 34.14 13.14
N TRP A 157 22.48 33.59 14.35
CA TRP A 157 21.72 32.36 14.62
C TRP A 157 20.22 32.59 14.63
N VAL A 158 19.74 33.73 15.12
CA VAL A 158 18.31 34.08 15.13
C VAL A 158 17.80 34.36 13.72
N CYS A 159 18.58 35.06 12.89
CA CYS A 159 18.13 35.47 11.56
C CYS A 159 18.31 34.40 10.48
N ALA A 160 19.32 33.53 10.59
CA ALA A 160 19.64 32.57 9.53
C ALA A 160 19.78 31.12 10.02
N GLY A 161 20.54 30.88 11.10
CA GLY A 161 20.87 29.52 11.53
C GLY A 161 19.66 28.69 11.99
N LEU A 162 18.90 29.21 12.95
CA LEU A 162 17.76 28.51 13.57
C LEU A 162 16.58 28.29 12.61
N PRO A 163 16.16 29.27 11.79
CA PRO A 163 15.09 29.06 10.80
C PRO A 163 15.45 27.99 9.77
N VAL A 164 16.70 27.97 9.28
CA VAL A 164 17.15 26.99 8.28
C VAL A 164 17.24 25.59 8.88
N LEU A 165 17.77 25.44 10.09
CA LEU A 165 17.90 24.11 10.73
C LEU A 165 16.54 23.50 11.08
N THR A 166 15.61 24.30 11.60
CA THR A 166 14.24 23.82 11.88
C THR A 166 13.48 23.47 10.61
N PHE A 167 13.66 24.25 9.54
CA PHE A 167 13.11 23.92 8.24
C PHE A 167 13.65 22.60 7.69
N VAL A 168 14.99 22.41 7.69
CA VAL A 168 15.64 21.19 7.20
C VAL A 168 15.22 19.96 8.03
N ALA A 169 15.13 20.10 9.36
CA ALA A 169 14.67 19.02 10.23
C ALA A 169 13.20 18.65 9.95
N GLY A 170 12.30 19.64 9.85
CA GLY A 170 10.89 19.40 9.47
C GLY A 170 10.75 18.77 8.08
N TRP A 171 11.55 19.22 7.12
CA TRP A 171 11.62 18.66 5.77
C TRP A 171 12.08 17.21 5.75
N LEU A 172 13.10 16.86 6.55
CA LEU A 172 13.64 15.49 6.64
C LEU A 172 12.64 14.54 7.31
N ILE A 173 11.94 15.01 8.35
CA ILE A 173 10.88 14.26 9.03
C ILE A 173 9.71 13.96 8.07
N LEU A 174 9.28 14.95 7.29
CA LEU A 174 8.25 14.75 6.25
C LEU A 174 8.72 13.87 5.09
N GLY A 175 9.97 14.03 4.67
CA GLY A 175 10.56 13.24 3.59
C GLY A 175 10.67 11.76 3.95
N ARG A 176 10.99 11.46 5.22
CA ARG A 176 11.22 10.09 5.70
C ARG A 176 9.94 9.38 6.17
N TRP A 177 9.02 10.09 6.82
CA TRP A 177 7.84 9.48 7.46
C TRP A 177 6.49 10.05 6.96
N GLY A 178 6.53 11.07 6.12
CA GLY A 178 5.35 11.71 5.53
C GLY A 178 4.83 11.05 4.24
N ARG A 179 5.71 10.34 3.51
CA ARG A 179 5.42 9.76 2.19
C ARG A 179 4.72 8.40 2.31
N PRO A 180 3.64 8.15 1.54
CA PRO A 180 3.12 6.80 1.36
C PRO A 180 4.15 5.97 0.57
N ALA A 181 4.30 4.69 0.89
CA ALA A 181 5.29 3.82 0.26
C ALA A 181 5.04 3.62 -1.25
N LEU A 182 3.79 3.76 -1.70
CA LEU A 182 3.33 3.44 -3.07
C LEU A 182 2.81 4.63 -3.88
N ALA A 183 2.81 5.86 -3.34
CA ALA A 183 2.18 6.99 -4.03
C ALA A 183 3.12 7.67 -5.03
N ALA A 184 2.81 7.52 -6.32
CA ALA A 184 3.30 8.33 -7.43
C ALA A 184 2.75 9.78 -7.43
N VAL A 185 2.05 10.20 -6.37
CA VAL A 185 1.52 11.56 -6.25
C VAL A 185 2.63 12.48 -5.78
N ASP A 186 2.93 13.46 -6.63
CA ASP A 186 3.95 14.49 -6.44
C ASP A 186 3.76 15.22 -5.11
N SER A 187 4.48 14.77 -4.08
CA SER A 187 4.40 15.27 -2.71
C SER A 187 5.11 16.63 -2.54
N ARG A 188 5.46 17.30 -3.65
CA ARG A 188 6.32 18.49 -3.69
C ARG A 188 5.63 19.81 -3.31
N ARG A 189 4.35 19.82 -2.95
CA ARG A 189 3.61 21.08 -2.77
C ARG A 189 3.77 21.79 -1.41
N PHE A 190 4.50 21.24 -0.43
CA PHE A 190 4.57 21.84 0.92
C PHE A 190 5.91 22.48 1.31
N VAL A 191 6.93 22.40 0.44
CA VAL A 191 8.23 23.08 0.61
C VAL A 191 8.09 24.60 0.83
N PRO A 192 7.32 25.35 0.02
CA PRO A 192 7.17 26.79 0.23
C PRO A 192 6.45 27.13 1.55
N LEU A 193 5.52 26.28 1.99
CA LEU A 193 4.75 26.50 3.22
C LEU A 193 5.64 26.31 4.46
N GLY A 194 6.46 25.27 4.48
CA GLY A 194 7.44 25.06 5.56
C GLY A 194 8.45 26.19 5.69
N PHE A 195 8.93 26.71 4.55
CA PHE A 195 9.84 27.86 4.53
C PHE A 195 9.17 29.10 5.14
N VAL A 196 7.94 29.43 4.72
CA VAL A 196 7.19 30.57 5.25
C VAL A 196 6.95 30.43 6.76
N VAL A 197 6.58 29.24 7.25
CA VAL A 197 6.34 29.01 8.68
C VAL A 197 7.63 29.17 9.49
N CYS A 198 8.72 28.53 9.09
CA CYS A 198 9.98 28.59 9.84
C CYS A 198 10.62 29.98 9.80
N VAL A 199 10.59 30.66 8.65
CA VAL A 199 11.16 32.00 8.48
C VAL A 199 10.32 33.07 9.16
N ALA A 200 8.99 32.93 9.25
CA ALA A 200 8.13 33.91 9.93
C ALA A 200 8.07 33.69 11.45
N LEU A 201 7.94 32.44 11.92
CA LEU A 201 7.65 32.17 13.33
C LEU A 201 8.81 32.56 14.26
N VAL A 202 10.06 32.30 13.86
CA VAL A 202 11.25 32.56 14.68
C VAL A 202 11.49 34.06 14.93
N PRO A 203 11.52 34.95 13.92
CA PRO A 203 11.66 36.39 14.15
C PRO A 203 10.44 37.02 14.82
N ILE A 204 9.21 36.55 14.53
CA ILE A 204 8.01 37.02 15.22
C ILE A 204 8.08 36.66 16.72
N ALA A 205 8.48 35.44 17.07
CA ALA A 205 8.65 35.02 18.46
C ALA A 205 9.74 35.82 19.17
N TYR A 206 10.84 36.15 18.49
CA TYR A 206 11.88 37.02 19.02
C TYR A 206 11.35 38.43 19.34
N CYS A 207 10.66 39.07 18.38
CA CYS A 207 10.04 40.38 18.59
C CYS A 207 9.01 40.35 19.74
N ALA A 208 8.18 39.32 19.80
CA ALA A 208 7.21 39.14 20.89
C ALA A 208 7.90 39.00 22.25
N SER A 209 9.01 38.26 22.34
CA SER A 209 9.78 38.12 23.58
C SER A 209 10.38 39.44 24.06
N LEU A 210 10.89 40.28 23.14
CA LEU A 210 11.42 41.60 23.46
C LEU A 210 10.33 42.55 23.95
N LEU A 211 9.15 42.53 23.31
CA LEU A 211 8.00 43.31 23.74
C LEU A 211 7.51 42.89 25.12
N LEU A 212 7.43 41.58 25.37
CA LEU A 212 7.01 41.05 26.67
C LEU A 212 7.96 41.48 27.80
N VAL A 213 9.27 41.36 27.59
CA VAL A 213 10.29 41.81 28.56
C VAL A 213 10.21 43.32 28.80
N ARG A 214 9.88 44.11 27.77
CA ARG A 214 9.73 45.56 27.89
C ARG A 214 8.45 45.97 28.63
N VAL A 215 7.38 45.18 28.56
CA VAL A 215 6.12 45.43 29.28
C VAL A 215 6.20 44.96 30.74
N LEU A 216 7.01 43.94 31.04
CA LEU A 216 7.22 43.40 32.38
C LEU A 216 8.30 44.13 33.20
N ARG A 217 9.07 45.03 32.58
CA ARG A 217 10.06 45.90 33.23
C ARG A 217 9.48 47.27 33.49
#